data_AF-A0A0D6LZ67-F1
#
_entry.id   AF-A0A0D6LZ67-F1
#
_cell.length_a   1.000
_cell.length_b   1.000
_cell.length_c   1.000
_cell.angle_alpha   90.00
_cell.angle_beta   90.00
_cell.angle_gamma   90.00
#
_symmetry.space_group_name_H-M   'P 1'
#
loop_
_entity.id
_entity.type
_entity.pdbx_description
1 polymer ?
#
loop_
_entity_poly.entity_id
_entity_poly.type
_entity_poly.pdbx_seq_one_letter_code
_entity_poly.pdbx_strand_id
1 'polypeptide(L)'
;MFLLTVLFACFTAADAACSCKPFETMKEAFCNSDYVLLAKVLSINNKQGELSTNATNDTKTSNDGKWSYNIWHMRTWKGDRIATSVLTTASSEDACGVPGLLEDWDYVLTGKKVKDGEISITGCDVAMPYSQLSPDEQDTFMQLMWEPEKCNEKDDGKTVKGDENSVKEADGKTVEGNDEKSVKEEGDNVPDAEDKDSDAQAKEDSDDQAEEDSDDQAED
;
A
#
# COMPACT_ATOMS: atom_id res chain seq x y z
N MET A 1 31.66 52.71 -1.89
CA MET A 1 32.14 51.41 -1.37
C MET A 1 31.43 51.10 -0.04
N PHE A 2 30.11 50.90 -0.08
CA PHE A 2 29.29 50.51 1.09
C PHE A 2 28.01 49.75 0.66
N LEU A 3 28.04 49.08 -0.50
CA LEU A 3 26.85 48.46 -1.11
C LEU A 3 26.95 46.93 -1.27
N LEU A 4 27.88 46.26 -0.58
CA LEU A 4 28.16 44.84 -0.84
C LEU A 4 28.24 43.93 0.40
N THR A 5 27.93 44.42 1.61
CA THR A 5 28.19 43.66 2.85
C THR A 5 26.96 43.36 3.72
N VAL A 6 25.73 43.30 3.18
CA VAL A 6 24.52 43.08 4.02
C VAL A 6 23.51 42.09 3.42
N LEU A 7 23.92 41.08 2.65
CA LEU A 7 23.00 40.07 2.11
C LEU A 7 23.59 38.63 2.09
N PHE A 8 24.26 38.24 3.17
CA PHE A 8 24.55 36.83 3.44
C PHE A 8 24.23 36.52 4.91
N ALA A 9 22.96 36.71 5.29
CA ALA A 9 22.42 35.92 6.38
C ALA A 9 22.24 34.50 5.82
N CYS A 10 23.23 33.63 6.08
CA CYS A 10 23.10 32.21 5.84
C CYS A 10 21.83 31.71 6.53
N PHE A 11 20.78 31.45 5.75
CA PHE A 11 19.77 30.46 6.10
C PHE A 11 20.47 29.11 6.13
N THR A 12 21.14 28.78 7.23
CA THR A 12 21.35 27.37 7.58
C THR A 12 20.04 26.89 8.17
N ALA A 13 19.06 26.62 7.31
CA ALA A 13 18.07 25.62 7.66
C ALA A 13 18.91 24.35 7.83
N ALA A 14 19.16 23.94 9.06
CA ALA A 14 19.54 22.56 9.29
C ALA A 14 18.28 21.78 8.91
N ASP A 15 18.19 21.37 7.65
CA ASP A 15 17.20 20.42 7.20
C ASP A 15 17.39 19.21 8.12
N ALA A 16 16.47 19.03 9.05
CA ALA A 16 16.48 17.89 9.96
C ALA A 16 16.13 16.69 9.09
N ALA A 17 17.12 16.13 8.41
CA ALA A 17 16.93 14.93 7.63
C ALA A 17 16.53 13.80 8.58
N CYS A 18 15.54 13.00 8.16
CA CYS A 18 15.13 11.81 8.89
C CYS A 18 16.36 10.93 9.20
N SER A 19 16.60 10.64 10.48
CA SER A 19 17.85 10.01 10.96
C SER A 19 17.79 8.48 11.08
N CYS A 20 16.69 7.82 10.73
CA CYS A 20 16.58 6.37 10.84
C CYS A 20 17.14 5.66 9.59
N LYS A 21 17.48 4.38 9.73
CA LYS A 21 17.94 3.53 8.63
C LYS A 21 16.73 2.73 8.11
N PRO A 22 16.36 2.85 6.82
CA PRO A 22 15.35 1.98 6.21
C PRO A 22 15.79 0.52 6.24
N PHE A 23 14.83 -0.40 6.30
CA PHE A 23 15.12 -1.83 6.18
C PHE A 23 15.70 -2.17 4.81
N GLU A 24 16.75 -3.00 4.78
CA GLU A 24 17.41 -3.43 3.55
C GLU A 24 16.69 -4.62 2.89
N THR A 25 15.96 -5.41 3.68
CA THR A 25 15.22 -6.58 3.19
C THR A 25 13.82 -6.68 3.83
N MET A 26 12.89 -7.36 3.15
CA MET A 26 11.57 -7.64 3.71
C MET A 26 11.63 -8.56 4.93
N LYS A 27 12.64 -9.44 5.00
CA LYS A 27 12.90 -10.23 6.19
C LYS A 27 13.30 -9.34 7.36
N GLU A 28 14.22 -8.39 7.16
CA GLU A 28 14.60 -7.42 8.19
C GLU A 28 13.39 -6.64 8.68
N ALA A 29 12.56 -6.13 7.75
CA ALA A 29 11.33 -5.42 8.09
C ALA A 29 10.36 -6.28 8.90
N PHE A 30 10.09 -7.51 8.46
CA PHE A 30 9.20 -8.43 9.18
C PHE A 30 9.69 -8.74 10.59
N CYS A 31 10.97 -9.03 10.72
CA CYS A 31 11.55 -9.47 11.98
C CYS A 31 11.64 -8.34 12.99
N ASN A 32 11.92 -7.12 12.53
CA ASN A 32 12.05 -5.95 13.40
C ASN A 32 10.74 -5.22 13.68
N SER A 33 9.66 -5.44 12.94
CA SER A 33 8.37 -4.78 13.20
C SER A 33 7.44 -5.60 14.11
N ASP A 34 6.51 -4.95 14.79
CA ASP A 34 5.47 -5.64 15.58
C ASP A 34 4.27 -6.02 14.72
N TYR A 35 4.01 -5.21 13.69
CA TYR A 35 2.96 -5.41 12.70
C TYR A 35 3.55 -5.53 11.30
N VAL A 36 3.01 -6.46 10.51
CA VAL A 36 3.24 -6.60 9.07
C VAL A 36 1.90 -6.95 8.44
N LEU A 37 1.37 -6.05 7.62
CA LEU A 37 0.00 -6.13 7.13
C LEU A 37 -0.16 -5.57 5.72
N LEU A 38 -1.14 -6.13 5.01
CA LEU A 38 -1.77 -5.51 3.86
C LEU A 38 -3.03 -4.81 4.37
N ALA A 39 -3.13 -3.51 4.17
CA ALA A 39 -4.30 -2.76 4.61
C ALA A 39 -4.72 -1.68 3.62
N LYS A 40 -6.03 -1.42 3.60
CA LYS A 40 -6.65 -0.32 2.89
C LYS A 40 -6.77 0.89 3.79
N VAL A 41 -6.42 2.07 3.31
CA VAL A 41 -6.68 3.33 4.03
C VAL A 41 -8.16 3.68 3.88
N LEU A 42 -8.90 3.71 4.99
CA LEU A 42 -10.32 4.05 5.01
C LEU A 42 -10.58 5.54 5.18
N SER A 43 -9.75 6.24 5.93
CA SER A 43 -9.86 7.69 6.10
C SER A 43 -8.57 8.31 6.61
N ILE A 44 -8.38 9.58 6.26
CA ILE A 44 -7.22 10.38 6.64
C ILE A 44 -7.65 11.42 7.67
N ASN A 45 -7.01 11.42 8.83
CA ASN A 45 -7.24 12.38 9.90
C ASN A 45 -5.94 13.17 10.14
N ASN A 46 -5.88 14.38 9.58
CA ASN A 46 -4.79 15.32 9.82
C ASN A 46 -5.26 16.43 10.79
N LYS A 47 -4.75 16.44 12.02
CA LYS A 47 -4.99 17.58 12.94
C LYS A 47 -4.16 18.82 12.58
N GLN A 48 -3.73 18.94 11.33
CA GLN A 48 -2.98 20.08 10.84
C GLN A 48 -3.96 21.19 10.45
N GLY A 49 -4.52 21.88 11.44
CA GLY A 49 -5.26 23.12 11.20
C GLY A 49 -6.77 23.10 11.45
N GLU A 50 -7.26 22.43 12.50
CA GLU A 50 -8.42 23.01 13.18
C GLU A 50 -7.93 24.24 13.95
N LEU A 51 -7.70 25.34 13.24
CA LEU A 51 -7.63 26.64 13.87
C LEU A 51 -9.06 26.89 14.36
N SER A 52 -9.32 26.49 15.62
CA SER A 52 -10.55 26.86 16.32
C SER A 52 -10.78 28.34 16.09
N THR A 53 -11.82 28.66 15.34
CA THR A 53 -12.28 30.05 15.13
C THR A 53 -12.85 30.65 16.42
N ASN A 54 -12.86 29.89 17.51
CA ASN A 54 -13.17 30.36 18.85
C ASN A 54 -11.88 30.45 19.67
N ALA A 55 -11.14 31.54 19.45
CA ALA A 55 -10.07 31.98 20.33
C ALA A 55 -10.67 32.37 21.70
N THR A 56 -10.84 31.36 22.56
CA THR A 56 -10.83 31.56 24.01
C THR A 56 -9.54 30.93 24.50
N ASN A 57 -8.79 31.69 25.29
CA ASN A 57 -7.44 31.41 25.74
C ASN A 57 -7.32 30.12 26.57
N ASP A 58 -7.37 28.95 25.92
CA ASP A 58 -6.87 27.71 26.48
C ASP A 58 -5.55 27.37 25.80
N THR A 59 -4.46 27.61 26.52
CA THR A 59 -3.09 27.19 26.16
C THR A 59 -2.95 25.68 26.31
N LYS A 60 -3.78 24.93 25.59
CA LYS A 60 -3.65 23.48 25.41
C LYS A 60 -3.72 23.17 23.92
N THR A 61 -2.78 23.75 23.19
CA THR A 61 -2.48 23.37 21.81
C THR A 61 -1.91 21.96 21.83
N SER A 62 -2.74 20.93 21.75
CA SER A 62 -2.27 19.60 21.36
C SER A 62 -2.10 19.61 19.85
N ASN A 63 -1.11 20.37 19.40
CA ASN A 63 -0.52 20.30 18.06
C ASN A 63 0.49 19.14 18.09
N ASP A 64 0.00 17.91 18.20
CA ASP A 64 0.92 16.76 18.31
C ASP A 64 1.60 16.43 16.97
N GLY A 65 1.33 17.19 15.89
CA GLY A 65 2.05 17.10 14.62
C GLY A 65 2.05 15.70 14.02
N LYS A 66 1.02 14.89 14.33
CA LYS A 66 0.90 13.49 13.93
C LYS A 66 -0.24 13.36 12.94
N TRP A 67 0.03 12.71 11.82
CA TRP A 67 -1.00 12.22 10.92
C TRP A 67 -1.53 10.91 11.45
N SER A 68 -2.83 10.68 11.25
CA SER A 68 -3.48 9.41 11.59
C SER A 68 -4.37 8.95 10.46
N TYR A 69 -4.40 7.65 10.24
CA TYR A 69 -5.18 6.99 9.21
C TYR A 69 -6.01 5.90 9.88
N ASN A 70 -7.30 5.81 9.53
CA ASN A 70 -8.05 4.61 9.84
C ASN A 70 -7.75 3.59 8.73
N ILE A 71 -7.31 2.39 9.10
CA ILE A 71 -6.95 1.36 8.14
C ILE A 71 -7.76 0.09 8.36
N TRP A 72 -8.15 -0.56 7.26
CA TRP A 72 -8.76 -1.89 7.26
C TRP A 72 -7.73 -2.95 6.96
N HIS A 73 -7.56 -3.90 7.88
CA HIS A 73 -6.62 -5.01 7.76
C HIS A 73 -7.19 -6.03 6.78
N MET A 74 -6.66 -6.05 5.56
CA MET A 74 -7.03 -7.05 4.54
C MET A 74 -6.27 -8.36 4.79
N ARG A 75 -5.02 -8.27 5.25
CA ARG A 75 -4.20 -9.41 5.67
C ARG A 75 -3.21 -9.00 6.74
N THR A 76 -3.08 -9.82 7.78
CA THR A 76 -2.10 -9.62 8.86
C THR A 76 -1.12 -10.78 8.87
N TRP A 77 0.12 -10.55 8.43
CA TRP A 77 1.20 -11.53 8.51
C TRP A 77 1.86 -11.54 9.89
N LYS A 78 1.90 -10.39 10.58
CA LYS A 78 2.39 -10.27 11.96
C LYS A 78 1.57 -9.22 12.72
N GLY A 79 1.32 -9.48 14.01
CA GLY A 79 0.55 -8.61 14.90
C GLY A 79 -0.86 -9.14 15.20
N ASP A 80 -1.65 -8.31 15.89
CA ASP A 80 -3.02 -8.66 16.30
C ASP A 80 -3.96 -8.75 15.09
N ARG A 81 -4.80 -9.80 15.04
CA ARG A 81 -5.80 -10.01 13.98
C ARG A 81 -7.09 -9.28 14.31
N ILE A 82 -7.15 -8.01 13.98
CA ILE A 82 -8.32 -7.13 14.16
C ILE A 82 -8.77 -6.59 12.80
N ALA A 83 -10.03 -6.14 12.71
CA ALA A 83 -10.55 -5.62 11.45
C ALA A 83 -9.92 -4.27 11.12
N THR A 84 -9.96 -3.31 12.05
CA THR A 84 -9.47 -1.95 11.81
C THR A 84 -8.53 -1.52 12.91
N SER A 85 -7.62 -0.61 12.57
CA SER A 85 -6.75 0.06 13.53
C SER A 85 -6.48 1.49 13.13
N VAL A 86 -5.96 2.28 14.07
CA VAL A 86 -5.40 3.59 13.77
C VAL A 86 -3.92 3.41 13.45
N LEU A 87 -3.52 3.88 12.28
CA LEU A 87 -2.14 4.00 11.84
C LEU A 87 -1.70 5.45 12.03
N THR A 88 -0.53 5.69 12.63
CA THR A 88 -0.07 7.05 12.91
C THR A 88 1.38 7.26 12.49
N THR A 89 1.71 8.50 12.12
CA THR A 89 3.05 8.88 11.67
C THR A 89 3.28 10.37 11.87
N ALA A 90 4.54 10.82 11.88
CA ALA A 90 4.83 12.26 11.96
C ALA A 90 4.28 13.00 10.74
N SER A 91 3.99 14.30 10.87
CA SER A 91 3.35 15.08 9.81
C SER A 91 4.25 15.49 8.66
N SER A 92 5.57 15.31 8.79
CA SER A 92 6.55 15.70 7.78
C SER A 92 7.60 14.63 7.59
N GLU A 93 8.09 14.50 6.37
CA GLU A 93 9.16 13.57 6.01
C GLU A 93 10.47 13.89 6.75
N ASP A 94 10.75 15.17 7.02
CA ASP A 94 11.88 15.62 7.85
C ASP A 94 11.84 15.00 9.26
N ALA A 95 10.63 14.80 9.81
CA ALA A 95 10.42 14.15 11.10
C ALA A 95 10.27 12.62 10.97
N CYS A 96 10.75 12.03 9.87
CA CYS A 96 10.53 10.63 9.51
C CYS A 96 9.04 10.26 9.40
N GLY A 97 8.20 11.21 9.06
CA GLY A 97 6.79 10.98 8.79
C GLY A 97 6.58 10.30 7.44
N VAL A 98 5.46 9.60 7.32
CA VAL A 98 4.94 9.08 6.04
C VAL A 98 3.62 9.80 5.73
N PRO A 99 3.63 11.12 5.49
CA PRO A 99 2.43 11.82 5.06
C PRO A 99 2.04 11.34 3.64
N GLY A 100 0.79 11.57 3.26
CA GLY A 100 0.36 11.34 1.86
C GLY A 100 -0.07 9.93 1.48
N LEU A 101 -0.31 9.01 2.44
CA LEU A 101 -1.09 7.81 2.13
C LEU A 101 -2.48 8.21 1.62
N LEU A 102 -2.95 7.55 0.57
CA LEU A 102 -4.18 7.90 -0.13
C LEU A 102 -5.35 7.06 0.39
N GLU A 103 -6.51 7.69 0.56
CA GLU A 103 -7.76 7.00 0.90
C GLU A 103 -8.14 6.01 -0.21
N ASP A 104 -8.73 4.89 0.18
CA ASP A 104 -9.11 3.74 -0.64
C ASP A 104 -7.97 2.95 -1.32
N TRP A 105 -6.71 3.32 -1.06
CA TRP A 105 -5.54 2.59 -1.56
C TRP A 105 -5.07 1.50 -0.61
N ASP A 106 -4.51 0.45 -1.20
CA ASP A 106 -4.00 -0.72 -0.49
C ASP A 106 -2.48 -0.61 -0.34
N TYR A 107 -2.00 -0.77 0.89
CA TYR A 107 -0.59 -0.65 1.24
C TYR A 107 -0.10 -1.87 1.98
N VAL A 108 1.14 -2.26 1.70
CA VAL A 108 1.94 -3.10 2.58
C VAL A 108 2.58 -2.18 3.60
N LEU A 109 2.29 -2.46 4.87
CA LEU A 109 2.70 -1.65 6.00
C LEU A 109 3.44 -2.52 7.01
N THR A 110 4.59 -2.05 7.46
CA THR A 110 5.25 -2.53 8.67
C THR A 110 5.24 -1.44 9.72
N GLY A 111 5.15 -1.80 10.99
CA GLY A 111 5.12 -0.79 12.04
C GLY A 111 5.28 -1.32 13.45
N LYS A 112 5.32 -0.39 14.39
CA LYS A 112 5.44 -0.67 15.82
C LYS A 112 4.10 -0.59 16.52
N LYS A 113 3.90 -1.48 17.49
CA LYS A 113 2.73 -1.44 18.36
C LYS A 113 2.87 -0.29 19.34
N VAL A 114 1.86 0.56 19.40
CA VAL A 114 1.70 1.58 20.44
C VAL A 114 0.66 1.06 21.44
N LYS A 115 0.00 1.96 22.19
CA LYS A 115 -1.06 1.61 23.13
C LYS A 115 -2.37 1.38 22.37
N ASP A 116 -3.25 0.59 22.96
CA ASP A 116 -4.63 0.41 22.49
C ASP A 116 -4.78 -0.10 21.03
N GLY A 117 -3.78 -0.83 20.52
CA GLY A 117 -3.78 -1.38 19.17
C GLY A 117 -3.48 -0.36 18.06
N GLU A 118 -3.06 0.86 18.42
CA GLU A 118 -2.51 1.82 17.47
C GLU A 118 -1.18 1.32 16.90
N ILE A 119 -0.97 1.55 15.60
CA ILE A 119 0.24 1.19 14.87
C ILE A 119 0.96 2.49 14.51
N SER A 120 2.22 2.64 14.91
CA SER A 120 3.06 3.77 14.50
C SER A 120 4.00 3.34 13.40
N ILE A 121 4.09 4.17 12.35
CA ILE A 121 5.04 4.00 11.24
C ILE A 121 5.88 5.25 11.05
N THR A 122 7.06 5.04 10.46
CA THR A 122 8.02 6.07 10.12
C THR A 122 8.50 5.89 8.68
N GLY A 123 9.21 6.87 8.13
CA GLY A 123 9.82 6.79 6.80
C GLY A 123 10.89 5.71 6.63
N CYS A 124 11.23 4.97 7.70
CA CYS A 124 12.14 3.82 7.64
C CYS A 124 11.44 2.47 7.68
N ASP A 125 10.15 2.48 8.02
CA ASP A 125 9.32 1.30 7.89
C ASP A 125 8.92 1.09 6.42
N VAL A 126 8.52 -0.14 6.07
CA VAL A 126 7.92 -0.42 4.76
C VAL A 126 6.53 0.19 4.75
N ALA A 127 6.32 1.17 3.88
CA ALA A 127 5.02 1.73 3.55
C ALA A 127 4.93 1.94 2.04
N MET A 128 4.43 0.93 1.32
CA MET A 128 4.42 0.92 -0.14
C MET A 128 3.06 0.45 -0.67
N PRO A 129 2.61 0.95 -1.84
CA PRO A 129 1.41 0.42 -2.48
C PRO A 129 1.52 -1.09 -2.71
N TYR A 130 0.43 -1.82 -2.51
CA TYR A 130 0.42 -3.27 -2.69
C TYR A 130 0.84 -3.72 -4.09
N SER A 131 0.57 -2.90 -5.11
CA SER A 131 1.00 -3.16 -6.50
C SER A 131 2.51 -3.22 -6.70
N GLN A 132 3.29 -2.73 -5.74
CA GLN A 132 4.75 -2.78 -5.77
C GLN A 132 5.32 -4.01 -5.05
N LEU A 133 4.49 -4.77 -4.31
CA LEU A 133 4.94 -5.97 -3.62
C LEU A 133 5.15 -7.10 -4.64
N SER A 134 6.38 -7.58 -4.74
CA SER A 134 6.69 -8.72 -5.59
C SER A 134 6.19 -10.05 -5.00
N PRO A 135 5.96 -11.08 -5.84
CA PRO A 135 5.60 -12.41 -5.34
C PRO A 135 6.60 -13.00 -4.35
N ASP A 136 7.90 -12.78 -4.55
CA ASP A 136 8.97 -13.30 -3.69
C ASP A 136 8.97 -12.61 -2.30
N GLU A 137 8.69 -11.30 -2.25
CA GLU A 137 8.53 -10.55 -1.00
C GLU A 137 7.27 -11.00 -0.26
N GLN A 138 6.17 -11.23 -0.98
CA GLN A 138 4.95 -11.79 -0.40
C GLN A 138 5.18 -13.19 0.17
N ASP A 139 5.90 -14.06 -0.55
CA ASP A 139 6.27 -15.39 -0.08
C ASP A 139 7.17 -15.31 1.16
N THR A 140 8.09 -14.34 1.20
CA THR A 140 8.92 -14.07 2.38
C THR A 140 8.06 -13.77 3.61
N PHE A 141 7.06 -12.88 3.50
CA PHE A 141 6.14 -12.61 4.61
C PHE A 141 5.31 -13.82 5.00
N MET A 142 4.90 -14.64 4.02
CA MET A 142 4.16 -15.87 4.27
C MET A 142 5.00 -16.89 5.02
N GLN A 143 6.23 -17.12 4.58
CA GLN A 143 7.16 -18.02 5.24
C GLN A 143 7.42 -17.56 6.67
N LEU A 144 7.75 -16.28 6.89
CA LEU A 144 8.05 -15.76 8.22
C LEU A 144 6.83 -15.72 9.15
N MET A 145 5.61 -15.64 8.60
CA MET A 145 4.38 -15.81 9.37
C MET A 145 4.24 -17.24 9.92
N TRP A 146 4.64 -18.26 9.15
CA TRP A 146 4.56 -19.67 9.56
C TRP A 146 5.78 -20.15 10.36
N GLU A 147 6.96 -19.60 10.05
CA GLU A 147 8.27 -19.99 10.59
C GLU A 147 9.00 -18.75 11.16
N PRO A 148 8.48 -18.11 12.22
CA PRO A 148 9.04 -16.87 12.77
C PRO A 148 10.47 -17.03 13.33
N GLU A 149 10.88 -18.25 13.68
CA GLU A 149 12.24 -18.57 14.13
C GLU A 149 13.31 -18.24 13.08
N LYS A 150 12.95 -18.20 11.79
CA LYS A 150 13.84 -17.81 10.68
C LYS A 150 14.35 -16.37 10.78
N CYS A 151 13.73 -15.54 11.62
CA CYS A 151 14.27 -14.23 11.97
C CYS A 151 15.66 -14.27 12.61
N ASN A 152 16.08 -15.42 13.15
CA ASN A 152 17.40 -15.59 13.77
C ASN A 152 18.45 -16.14 12.79
N GLU A 153 18.04 -16.55 11.60
CA GLU A 153 18.95 -17.03 10.56
C GLU A 153 19.68 -15.85 9.92
N LYS A 154 20.97 -16.02 9.62
CA LYS A 154 21.73 -14.98 8.92
C LYS A 154 21.23 -14.88 7.49
N ASP A 155 21.15 -13.66 6.97
CA ASP A 155 20.82 -13.43 5.57
C ASP A 155 22.01 -13.84 4.70
N ASP A 156 21.98 -15.09 4.23
CA ASP A 156 22.90 -15.58 3.23
C ASP A 156 22.52 -14.91 1.90
N GLY A 157 23.04 -13.70 1.67
CA GLY A 157 22.68 -12.82 0.56
C GLY A 157 22.53 -13.55 -0.78
N LYS A 158 21.30 -13.97 -1.09
CA LYS A 158 20.97 -14.53 -2.38
C LYS A 158 20.62 -13.37 -3.29
N THR A 159 21.65 -12.75 -3.85
CA THR A 159 21.51 -11.84 -4.99
C THR A 159 20.89 -12.64 -6.13
N VAL A 160 19.63 -12.36 -6.45
CA VAL A 160 19.00 -12.85 -7.67
C VAL A 160 19.76 -12.22 -8.83
N LYS A 161 20.58 -13.02 -9.52
CA LYS A 161 21.16 -12.62 -10.81
C LYS A 161 20.00 -12.43 -11.77
N GLY A 162 19.77 -11.18 -12.18
CA GLY A 162 18.92 -10.90 -13.33
C GLY A 162 19.54 -11.54 -14.57
N ASP A 163 18.74 -12.31 -15.29
CA ASP A 163 19.07 -12.80 -16.62
C ASP A 163 19.16 -11.59 -17.57
N GLU A 164 20.37 -11.12 -17.82
CA GLU A 164 20.66 -10.16 -18.88
C GLU A 164 20.45 -10.84 -20.24
N ASN A 165 19.26 -10.70 -20.80
CA ASN A 165 19.01 -11.05 -22.20
C ASN A 165 19.73 -10.03 -23.10
N SER A 166 20.85 -10.47 -23.67
CA SER A 166 21.71 -9.66 -24.53
C SER A 166 21.04 -9.42 -25.88
N VAL A 167 20.47 -8.23 -26.07
CA VAL A 167 20.09 -7.73 -27.40
C VAL A 167 21.36 -7.32 -28.14
N LYS A 168 21.68 -8.04 -29.21
CA LYS A 168 22.68 -7.58 -30.19
C LYS A 168 21.95 -6.96 -31.37
N GLU A 169 22.02 -5.64 -31.47
CA GLU A 169 21.80 -4.92 -32.71
C GLU A 169 22.98 -5.15 -33.66
N ALA A 170 22.68 -5.43 -34.93
CA ALA A 170 23.55 -5.13 -36.06
C ALA A 170 22.67 -4.94 -37.30
N ASP A 171 22.44 -3.68 -37.63
CA ASP A 171 21.78 -3.25 -38.87
C ASP A 171 22.82 -3.09 -40.00
N GLY A 172 22.41 -3.47 -41.22
CA GLY A 172 22.86 -2.81 -42.45
C GLY A 172 23.80 -3.59 -43.39
N LYS A 173 23.24 -4.29 -44.40
CA LYS A 173 23.57 -4.06 -45.83
C LYS A 173 22.58 -4.75 -46.78
N THR A 174 22.04 -3.97 -47.71
CA THR A 174 21.14 -4.29 -48.83
C THR A 174 21.81 -5.05 -49.99
N VAL A 175 21.01 -5.82 -50.76
CA VAL A 175 20.73 -5.66 -52.22
C VAL A 175 20.23 -6.98 -52.86
N GLU A 176 19.03 -6.87 -53.47
CA GLU A 176 18.43 -7.50 -54.68
C GLU A 176 18.58 -8.99 -55.07
N GLY A 177 17.48 -9.55 -55.58
CA GLY A 177 17.48 -10.62 -56.58
C GLY A 177 16.21 -11.48 -56.65
N ASN A 178 15.43 -11.30 -57.73
CA ASN A 178 14.22 -12.06 -58.11
C ASN A 178 14.46 -13.58 -58.31
N ASP A 179 13.42 -14.41 -58.16
CA ASP A 179 12.67 -15.02 -59.28
C ASP A 179 11.80 -16.24 -58.88
N GLU A 180 10.56 -16.20 -59.38
CA GLU A 180 9.63 -17.25 -59.81
C GLU A 180 9.33 -18.56 -59.01
N LYS A 181 8.04 -18.66 -58.64
CA LYS A 181 7.04 -19.65 -59.11
C LYS A 181 7.13 -21.11 -58.62
N SER A 182 6.12 -21.52 -57.85
CA SER A 182 5.07 -22.48 -58.31
C SER A 182 4.01 -22.74 -57.25
N VAL A 183 2.77 -22.71 -57.71
CA VAL A 183 1.51 -23.08 -57.05
C VAL A 183 1.44 -24.59 -56.79
N LYS A 184 0.90 -24.99 -55.63
CA LYS A 184 -0.07 -26.08 -55.51
C LYS A 184 -1.09 -25.75 -54.41
N GLU A 185 -2.35 -25.65 -54.85
CA GLU A 185 -3.56 -25.65 -54.03
C GLU A 185 -3.92 -27.07 -53.60
N GLU A 186 -4.54 -27.17 -52.42
CA GLU A 186 -5.63 -28.08 -52.00
C GLU A 186 -5.96 -27.61 -50.57
N GLY A 187 -7.03 -26.84 -50.32
CA GLY A 187 -8.44 -27.25 -50.37
C GLY A 187 -8.79 -27.90 -49.01
N ASP A 188 -9.83 -27.54 -48.26
CA ASP A 188 -10.91 -26.60 -48.46
C ASP A 188 -11.73 -26.53 -47.15
N ASN A 189 -12.37 -25.39 -46.93
CA ASN A 189 -13.61 -25.16 -46.15
C ASN A 189 -13.63 -25.22 -44.61
N VAL A 190 -13.78 -24.02 -44.04
CA VAL A 190 -14.69 -23.68 -42.93
C VAL A 190 -16.13 -23.70 -43.49
N PRO A 191 -17.16 -24.07 -42.70
CA PRO A 191 -18.08 -23.02 -42.27
C PRO A 191 -18.54 -23.12 -40.80
N ASP A 192 -18.85 -21.92 -40.30
CA ASP A 192 -19.50 -21.54 -39.05
C ASP A 192 -20.91 -22.14 -38.81
N ALA A 193 -21.43 -21.77 -37.64
CA ALA A 193 -22.83 -21.70 -37.16
C ALA A 193 -23.20 -22.82 -36.17
N GLU A 194 -23.27 -22.50 -34.87
CA GLU A 194 -24.45 -21.94 -34.16
C GLU A 194 -25.53 -22.99 -33.89
N ASP A 195 -25.78 -23.27 -32.61
CA ASP A 195 -27.09 -23.30 -31.93
C ASP A 195 -26.87 -23.77 -30.47
N LYS A 196 -27.13 -22.93 -29.45
CA LYS A 196 -28.43 -22.56 -28.85
C LYS A 196 -29.05 -23.71 -28.04
N ASP A 197 -29.05 -23.55 -26.71
CA ASP A 197 -30.24 -23.23 -25.89
C ASP A 197 -30.86 -24.54 -25.34
N SER A 198 -31.46 -24.63 -24.16
CA SER A 198 -31.95 -23.65 -23.20
C SER A 198 -32.46 -24.40 -21.95
N ASP A 199 -32.36 -23.72 -20.81
CA ASP A 199 -33.37 -23.56 -19.76
C ASP A 199 -34.05 -24.75 -19.05
N ALA A 200 -34.06 -24.65 -17.71
CA ALA A 200 -35.33 -24.53 -17.00
C ALA A 200 -35.16 -23.81 -15.65
N GLN A 201 -35.86 -22.67 -15.55
CA GLN A 201 -36.18 -21.86 -14.38
C GLN A 201 -37.54 -22.31 -13.80
N ALA A 202 -37.74 -22.22 -12.49
CA ALA A 202 -39.05 -22.05 -11.84
C ALA A 202 -38.84 -21.52 -10.40
N LYS A 203 -39.17 -20.25 -10.12
CA LYS A 203 -40.43 -19.72 -9.53
C LYS A 203 -40.50 -19.90 -8.01
N GLU A 204 -40.33 -18.81 -7.25
CA GLU A 204 -41.37 -17.89 -6.74
C GLU A 204 -42.23 -18.52 -5.64
N ASP A 205 -42.12 -17.98 -4.43
CA ASP A 205 -43.27 -17.67 -3.58
C ASP A 205 -42.93 -16.45 -2.71
N SER A 206 -43.92 -15.57 -2.59
CA SER A 206 -43.94 -14.28 -1.94
C SER A 206 -44.63 -14.34 -0.58
N ASP A 207 -44.56 -13.20 0.12
CA ASP A 207 -45.42 -12.75 1.22
C ASP A 207 -45.14 -13.28 2.64
N ASP A 208 -44.66 -12.39 3.52
CA ASP A 208 -45.59 -11.77 4.48
C ASP A 208 -44.97 -10.51 5.12
N GLN A 209 -45.71 -9.43 5.00
CA GLN A 209 -45.55 -8.16 5.69
C GLN A 209 -46.59 -8.18 6.83
N ALA A 210 -46.19 -7.91 8.06
CA ALA A 210 -47.10 -7.57 9.14
C ALA A 210 -46.53 -6.39 9.93
N GLU A 211 -47.14 -5.22 9.72
CA GLU A 211 -47.21 -4.16 10.72
C GLU A 211 -48.29 -4.50 11.76
N GLU A 212 -48.14 -3.95 12.97
CA GLU A 212 -49.08 -3.70 14.08
C GLU A 212 -48.34 -3.96 15.41
N ASP A 213 -48.44 -3.20 16.51
CA ASP A 213 -48.89 -1.84 16.80
C ASP A 213 -48.59 -1.59 18.30
N SER A 214 -48.56 -0.32 18.72
CA SER A 214 -48.89 0.21 20.07
C SER A 214 -48.04 -0.10 21.34
N ASP A 215 -47.57 1.01 21.93
CA ASP A 215 -47.68 1.45 23.34
C ASP A 215 -47.24 0.56 24.52
N ASP A 216 -46.29 1.08 25.33
CA ASP A 216 -46.56 1.25 26.76
C ASP A 216 -45.78 2.43 27.34
N GLN A 217 -46.54 3.40 27.85
CA GLN A 217 -46.08 4.38 28.83
C GLN A 217 -45.80 3.67 30.16
N ALA A 218 -44.76 4.08 30.87
CA ALA A 218 -44.73 3.97 32.32
C ALA A 218 -44.15 5.26 32.90
N GLU A 219 -45.01 5.95 33.63
CA GLU A 219 -44.72 7.09 34.49
C GLU A 219 -43.72 6.71 35.59
N ASP A 220 -42.77 7.60 35.86
CA ASP A 220 -42.47 8.15 37.20
C ASP A 220 -41.64 9.44 37.08
#